data_AF-A0A520YPJ1-F1
#
_entry.id   AF-A0A520YPJ1-F1
#
_cell.length_a   1.000
_cell.length_b   1.000
_cell.length_c   1.000
_cell.angle_alpha   90.00
_cell.angle_beta   90.00
_cell.angle_gamma   90.00
#
_symmetry.space_group_name_H-M   'P 1'
#
loop_
_entity.id
_entity.type
_entity.pdbx_description
1 polymer ?
#
loop_
_entity_poly.entity_id
_entity_poly.type
_entity_poly.pdbx_seq_one_letter_code
_entity_poly.pdbx_strand_id
1 'polypeptide(L)'
;GIVARMAFDDNNDSDLVALDASHLFAPSVTKIGFRRGTFLRGYMFDFIAMFAPHLTQELVEQAYLRTSKVEVEELFADIELPTY
;
A
#
# COMPACT_ATOMS: atom_id res chain seq x y z
N GLY A 1 -16.45 11.34 13.45
CA GLY A 1 -15.32 10.41 13.70
C GLY A 1 -14.28 10.62 12.63
N ILE A 2 -13.05 10.12 12.81
CA ILE A 2 -12.01 10.13 11.77
C ILE A 2 -11.97 8.72 11.17
N VAL A 3 -12.10 8.63 9.86
CA VAL A 3 -12.01 7.37 9.09
C VAL A 3 -11.12 7.58 7.88
N ALA A 4 -10.62 6.49 7.30
CA ALA A 4 -9.89 6.57 6.04
C ALA A 4 -10.83 7.00 4.92
N ARG A 5 -10.35 7.81 3.97
CA ARG A 5 -11.15 8.28 2.82
C ARG A 5 -11.78 7.12 2.03
N MET A 6 -11.03 6.03 1.88
CA MET A 6 -11.47 4.78 1.22
C MET A 6 -12.65 4.06 1.91
N ALA A 7 -13.01 4.46 3.14
CA ALA A 7 -14.11 3.86 3.90
C ALA A 7 -15.44 4.63 3.76
N PHE A 8 -15.49 5.64 2.89
CA PHE A 8 -16.68 6.43 2.58
C PHE A 8 -16.87 6.50 1.06
N ASP A 9 -18.11 6.34 0.61
CA ASP A 9 -18.53 6.42 -0.79
C ASP A 9 -19.77 7.29 -0.91
N ASP A 10 -19.67 8.42 -1.61
CA ASP A 10 -20.76 9.38 -1.82
C ASP A 10 -22.05 8.74 -2.39
N ASN A 11 -21.93 7.63 -3.13
CA ASN A 11 -23.09 6.95 -3.73
C ASN A 11 -23.80 6.00 -2.75
N ASN A 12 -23.06 5.43 -1.80
CA ASN A 12 -23.57 4.41 -0.88
C ASN A 12 -23.86 4.97 0.52
N ASP A 13 -23.17 6.05 0.92
CA ASP A 13 -23.22 6.66 2.26
C ASP A 13 -23.95 8.01 2.26
N SER A 14 -25.14 8.04 1.64
CA SER A 14 -25.91 9.28 1.40
C SER A 14 -26.38 10.02 2.67
N ASP A 15 -26.31 9.38 3.84
CA ASP A 15 -26.64 9.94 5.14
C ASP A 15 -25.43 10.56 5.86
N LEU A 16 -24.25 10.50 5.25
CA LEU A 16 -23.00 11.05 5.78
C LEU A 16 -22.48 12.23 4.95
N VAL A 17 -21.71 13.11 5.60
CA VAL A 17 -20.98 14.20 4.94
C VAL A 17 -19.49 14.05 5.24
N ALA A 18 -18.68 13.83 4.20
CA ALA A 18 -17.24 13.78 4.32
C ALA A 18 -16.64 15.20 4.33
N LEU A 19 -15.73 15.44 5.28
CA LEU A 19 -14.94 16.66 5.37
C LEU A 19 -13.45 16.30 5.26
N ASP A 20 -12.71 17.01 4.41
CA ASP A 20 -11.29 16.74 4.24
C ASP A 20 -10.50 17.16 5.49
N ALA A 21 -9.71 16.22 6.02
CA ALA A 21 -8.82 16.41 7.14
C ALA A 21 -7.34 16.17 6.77
N SER A 22 -7.02 16.06 5.47
CA SER A 22 -5.64 15.85 4.98
C SER A 22 -4.65 16.94 5.45
N HIS A 23 -5.15 18.14 5.68
CA HIS A 23 -4.37 19.27 6.20
C HIS A 23 -4.10 19.20 7.71
N LEU A 24 -4.77 18.29 8.44
CA LEU A 24 -4.63 18.12 9.88
C LEU A 24 -3.78 16.89 10.25
N PHE A 25 -3.70 15.90 9.36
CA PHE A 25 -3.04 14.61 9.65
C PHE A 25 -2.11 14.19 8.51
N ALA A 26 -0.96 13.63 8.88
CA ALA A 26 -0.07 13.01 7.91
C ALA A 26 -0.76 11.80 7.23
N PRO A 27 -0.50 11.56 5.93
CA PRO A 27 -1.07 10.43 5.22
C PRO A 27 -0.59 9.11 5.84
N SER A 28 -1.48 8.12 5.84
CA SER A 28 -1.16 6.76 6.23
C SER A 28 -0.79 5.93 5.00
N VAL A 29 0.24 5.07 5.13
CA VAL A 29 0.67 4.17 4.06
C VAL A 29 0.18 2.75 4.36
N THR A 30 -0.66 2.21 3.48
CA THR A 30 -1.07 0.80 3.51
C THR A 30 0.07 -0.07 2.99
N LYS A 31 0.45 -1.11 3.75
CA LYS A 31 1.56 -2.01 3.40
C LYS A 31 1.05 -3.45 3.21
N ILE A 32 1.62 -4.16 2.24
CA ILE A 32 1.49 -5.60 2.10
C ILE A 32 2.72 -6.28 2.70
N GLY A 33 2.51 -7.38 3.44
CA GLY A 33 3.58 -8.09 4.12
C GLY A 33 3.41 -9.60 3.98
N PHE A 34 4.52 -10.30 3.82
CA PHE A 34 4.60 -11.75 3.80
C PHE A 34 5.74 -12.22 4.71
N ARG A 35 5.70 -13.48 5.12
CA ARG A 35 6.71 -14.06 6.00
C ARG A 35 8.01 -14.30 5.21
N ARG A 36 9.15 -13.93 5.79
CA ARG A 36 10.48 -14.29 5.25
C ARG A 36 10.61 -15.81 5.13
N GLY A 37 11.16 -16.28 4.01
CA GLY A 37 11.28 -17.71 3.71
C GLY A 37 10.04 -18.33 3.06
N THR A 38 8.93 -17.58 2.93
CA THR A 38 7.79 -18.02 2.12
C THR A 38 8.16 -18.01 0.65
N PHE A 39 8.00 -19.15 -0.01
CA PHE A 39 8.11 -19.23 -1.46
C PHE A 39 6.91 -18.54 -2.12
N LEU A 40 7.14 -17.40 -2.76
CA LEU A 40 6.13 -16.68 -3.53
C LEU A 40 5.85 -17.42 -4.84
N ARG A 41 4.57 -17.69 -5.11
CA ARG A 41 4.11 -18.34 -6.34
C ARG A 41 3.66 -17.29 -7.35
N GLY A 42 3.59 -17.65 -8.64
CA GLY A 42 3.17 -16.73 -9.71
C GLY A 42 1.90 -15.93 -9.38
N TYR A 43 0.83 -16.61 -8.97
CA TYR A 43 -0.43 -15.94 -8.60
C TYR A 43 -0.32 -14.95 -7.42
N MET A 44 0.70 -15.10 -6.55
CA MET A 44 0.94 -14.15 -5.46
C MET A 44 1.53 -12.86 -6.00
N PHE A 45 2.44 -12.94 -6.98
CA PHE A 45 2.93 -11.76 -7.69
C PHE A 45 1.80 -11.08 -8.47
N ASP A 46 0.95 -11.85 -9.13
CA ASP A 46 -0.23 -11.31 -9.84
C ASP A 46 -1.16 -10.54 -8.88
N PHE A 47 -1.44 -11.11 -7.70
CA PHE A 47 -2.23 -10.43 -6.67
C PHE A 47 -1.57 -9.15 -6.16
N ILE A 48 -0.25 -9.20 -5.89
CA ILE A 48 0.49 -8.03 -5.40
C ILE A 48 0.44 -6.90 -6.43
N ALA A 49 0.68 -7.20 -7.71
CA ALA A 49 0.63 -6.22 -8.79
C ALA A 49 -0.79 -5.68 -9.04
N MET A 50 -1.83 -6.52 -8.89
CA MET A 50 -3.22 -6.08 -8.98
C MET A 50 -3.59 -5.11 -7.86
N PHE A 51 -3.10 -5.35 -6.64
CA PHE A 51 -3.39 -4.50 -5.49
C PHE A 51 -2.56 -3.21 -5.50
N ALA A 52 -1.30 -3.29 -5.91
CA ALA A 52 -0.36 -2.19 -5.91
C ALA A 52 0.48 -2.22 -7.20
N PRO A 53 0.07 -1.49 -8.26
CA PRO A 53 0.69 -1.59 -9.59
C PRO A 53 2.18 -1.26 -9.66
N HIS A 54 2.71 -0.52 -8.68
CA HIS A 54 4.13 -0.21 -8.57
C HIS A 54 4.97 -1.39 -8.07
N LEU A 55 4.35 -2.42 -7.46
CA LEU A 55 5.03 -3.61 -6.95
C LEU A 55 5.18 -4.68 -8.05
N THR A 56 6.07 -4.43 -9.01
CA THR A 56 6.40 -5.43 -10.04
C THR A 56 7.05 -6.67 -9.44
N GLN A 57 7.06 -7.78 -10.18
CA GLN A 57 7.72 -9.00 -9.74
C GLN A 57 9.21 -8.73 -9.41
N GLU A 58 9.94 -7.97 -10.24
CA GLU A 58 11.35 -7.67 -9.97
C GLU A 58 11.51 -6.86 -8.67
N LEU A 59 10.64 -5.88 -8.43
CA LEU A 59 10.72 -5.05 -7.23
C LEU A 59 10.39 -5.84 -5.95
N VAL A 60 9.39 -6.72 -6.01
CA VAL A 60 9.04 -7.62 -4.90
C VAL A 60 10.18 -8.60 -4.61
N GLU A 61 10.83 -9.14 -5.63
CA GLU A 61 12.00 -10.02 -5.47
C GLU A 61 13.18 -9.26 -4.85
N GLN A 62 13.46 -8.02 -5.27
CA GLN A 62 14.49 -7.18 -4.66
C GLN A 62 14.20 -6.91 -3.19
N ALA A 63 12.94 -6.59 -2.84
CA ALA A 63 12.51 -6.40 -1.46
C ALA A 63 12.65 -7.69 -0.63
N TYR A 64 12.36 -8.85 -1.22
CA TYR A 64 12.48 -10.17 -0.58
C TYR A 64 13.92 -10.51 -0.18
N LEU A 65 14.90 -10.06 -0.98
CA LEU A 65 16.33 -10.28 -0.72
C LEU A 65 16.89 -9.39 0.41
N ARG A 66 16.22 -8.31 0.79
CA ARG A 66 16.68 -7.40 1.85
C ARG A 66 16.50 -7.99 3.23
N THR A 67 17.40 -7.67 4.16
CA THR A 67 17.44 -8.29 5.49
C THR A 67 16.87 -7.43 6.59
N SER A 68 16.85 -6.12 6.39
CA SER A 68 16.33 -5.15 7.34
C SER A 68 15.17 -4.35 6.76
N LYS A 69 14.34 -3.80 7.66
CA LYS A 69 13.28 -2.87 7.27
C LYS A 69 13.83 -1.59 6.62
N VAL A 70 15.01 -1.14 7.05
CA VAL A 70 15.66 0.07 6.54
C VAL A 70 16.04 -0.10 5.08
N GLU A 71 16.67 -1.22 4.70
CA GLU A 71 17.00 -1.52 3.30
C GLU A 71 15.76 -1.57 2.39
N VAL A 72 14.63 -2.06 2.93
CA VAL A 72 13.36 -2.08 2.20
C VAL A 72 12.85 -0.66 2.01
N GLU A 73 12.86 0.17 3.07
CA GLU A 73 12.43 1.58 2.97
C GLU A 73 13.30 2.38 1.98
N GLU A 74 14.61 2.14 1.95
CA GLU A 74 15.52 2.73 0.96
C GLU A 74 15.19 2.32 -0.48
N LEU A 75 14.85 1.04 -0.70
CA LEU A 75 14.44 0.54 -2.02
C LEU A 75 13.19 1.27 -2.56
N PHE A 76 12.29 1.71 -1.68
CA PHE A 76 11.05 2.38 -2.03
C PHE A 76 11.11 3.92 -1.94
N ALA A 77 12.26 4.50 -1.57
CA ALA A 77 12.37 5.93 -1.26
C ALA A 77 12.02 6.85 -2.44
N ASP A 78 12.34 6.42 -3.67
CA ASP A 78 12.14 7.20 -4.90
C ASP A 78 10.85 6.81 -5.65
N ILE A 79 9.98 6.00 -5.05
CA ILE A 79 8.74 5.52 -5.67
C ILE A 79 7.56 6.35 -5.15
N GLU A 80 6.91 7.08 -6.06
CA GLU A 80 5.66 7.76 -5.75
C GLU A 80 4.52 6.75 -5.54
N LEU A 81 3.86 6.85 -4.39
CA LEU A 81 2.74 5.98 -4.04
C LEU A 81 1.41 6.60 -4.51
N PRO A 82 0.46 5.78 -5.00
CA PRO A 82 -0.88 6.25 -5.28
C PRO A 82 -1.56 6.82 -4.02
N THR A 83 -2.29 7.92 -4.19
CA THR A 83 -3.15 8.50 -3.14
C THR A 83 -4.62 8.25 -3.51
N TYR A 84 -5.42 7.81 -2.54
CA TYR A 84 -6.85 7.49 -2.72
C TYR A 84 -7.72 8.27 -1.74
#